data_AF-A0A7C1YV86-F1
#
_entry.id   AF-A0A7C1YV86-F1
#
_cell.length_a   1.000
_cell.length_b   1.000
_cell.length_c   1.000
_cell.angle_alpha   90.00
_cell.angle_beta   90.00
_cell.angle_gamma   90.00
#
_symmetry.space_group_name_H-M   'P 1'
#
loop_
_entity.id
_entity.type
_entity.pdbx_description
1 polymer ?
#
loop_
_entity_poly.entity_id
_entity_poly.type
_entity_poly.pdbx_seq_one_letter_code
_entity_poly.pdbx_strand_id
1 'polypeptide(L)'
;LGKSIRAVSQDREAATLMGINANRILFYTVMISAFLASIAAVLYLPVAAINGPSMGWSFLTNSFAVVILGGMGSLIGSVVGAYIVGFLTSFTILFIPNGPSWANLVPIIVIVIMLIIRPQGLFGKKELR
;
A
#
# COMPACT_ATOMS: atom_id res chain seq x y z
N LEU A 1 8.81 -14.48 15.63
CA LEU A 1 8.21 -14.05 14.34
C LEU A 1 8.54 -12.60 14.01
N GLY A 2 8.03 -11.59 14.72
CA GLY A 2 8.29 -10.17 14.37
C GLY A 2 9.78 -9.76 14.33
N LYS A 3 10.58 -10.16 15.33
CA LYS A 3 12.05 -9.93 15.33
C LYS A 3 12.75 -10.68 14.18
N SER A 4 12.29 -11.89 13.88
CA SER A 4 12.84 -12.75 12.83
C SER A 4 12.53 -12.21 11.44
N ILE A 5 11.33 -11.65 11.22
CA ILE A 5 10.95 -10.95 9.98
C ILE A 5 11.84 -9.72 9.78
N ARG A 6 12.06 -8.92 10.84
CA ARG A 6 12.96 -7.76 10.78
C ARG A 6 14.41 -8.15 10.48
N ALA A 7 14.90 -9.26 11.05
CA ALA A 7 16.23 -9.75 10.76
C ALA A 7 16.38 -10.16 9.27
N VAL A 8 15.42 -10.94 8.75
CA VAL A 8 15.42 -11.37 7.34
C VAL A 8 15.26 -10.19 6.37
N SER A 9 14.55 -9.13 6.76
CA SER A 9 14.40 -7.93 5.92
C SER A 9 15.65 -7.06 5.85
N GLN A 10 16.56 -7.17 6.83
CA GLN A 10 17.83 -6.44 6.84
C GLN A 10 18.88 -7.21 6.04
N ASP A 11 19.07 -8.48 6.37
CA ASP A 11 19.99 -9.37 5.65
C ASP A 11 19.50 -10.82 5.78
N ARG A 12 19.11 -11.39 4.63
CA ARG A 12 18.61 -12.76 4.56
C ARG A 12 19.71 -13.79 4.82
N GLU A 13 20.92 -13.55 4.34
CA GLU A 13 22.05 -14.47 4.48
C GLU A 13 22.52 -14.48 5.93
N ALA A 14 22.74 -13.31 6.53
CA ALA A 14 23.10 -13.19 7.93
C ALA A 14 22.04 -13.80 8.86
N ALA A 15 20.75 -13.57 8.60
CA ALA A 15 19.69 -14.20 9.38
C ALA A 15 19.76 -15.73 9.31
N THR A 16 20.05 -16.29 8.13
CA THR A 16 20.17 -17.74 7.93
C THR A 16 21.37 -18.32 8.68
N LEU A 17 22.50 -17.61 8.71
CA LEU A 17 23.68 -17.98 9.51
C LEU A 17 23.40 -17.96 11.02
N MET A 18 22.50 -17.10 11.48
CA MET A 18 22.05 -17.03 12.88
C MET A 18 21.02 -18.11 13.26
N GLY A 19 20.83 -19.13 12.41
CA GLY A 19 19.90 -20.24 12.65
C GLY A 19 18.44 -19.91 12.34
N ILE A 20 18.16 -18.75 11.73
CA ILE A 20 16.81 -18.37 11.34
C ILE A 20 16.49 -18.98 9.98
N ASN A 21 15.47 -19.84 9.89
CA ASN A 21 15.02 -20.36 8.59
C ASN A 21 14.28 -19.26 7.80
N ALA A 22 15.01 -18.55 6.94
CA ALA A 22 14.47 -17.46 6.12
C ALA A 22 13.33 -17.91 5.19
N ASN A 23 13.41 -19.12 4.63
CA ASN A 23 12.36 -19.67 3.76
C ASN A 23 11.03 -19.81 4.52
N ARG A 24 11.07 -20.31 5.76
CA ARG A 24 9.86 -20.46 6.58
C ARG A 24 9.25 -19.12 6.94
N ILE A 25 10.08 -18.13 7.25
CA ILE A 25 9.62 -16.76 7.58
C ILE A 25 9.01 -16.08 6.36
N LEU A 26 9.65 -16.19 5.20
CA LEU A 26 9.11 -15.69 3.94
C LEU A 26 7.74 -16.31 3.67
N PHE A 27 7.63 -17.64 3.78
CA PHE A 27 6.38 -18.36 3.59
C PHE A 27 5.28 -17.84 4.52
N TYR A 28 5.54 -17.73 5.83
CA TYR A 28 4.54 -17.18 6.76
C TYR A 28 4.17 -15.73 6.47
N THR A 29 5.14 -14.89 6.08
CA THR A 29 4.90 -13.47 5.80
C THR A 29 4.02 -13.31 4.57
N VAL A 30 4.33 -14.03 3.48
CA VAL A 30 3.55 -14.02 2.24
C VAL A 30 2.16 -14.62 2.46
N MET A 31 2.06 -15.72 3.22
CA MET A 31 0.79 -16.36 3.52
C MET A 31 -0.15 -15.41 4.29
N ILE A 32 0.38 -14.68 5.28
CA ILE A 32 -0.39 -13.67 6.03
C ILE A 32 -0.81 -12.52 5.11
N SER A 33 0.10 -11.98 4.28
CA SER A 33 -0.25 -10.89 3.37
C SER A 33 -1.29 -11.29 2.32
N ALA A 34 -1.16 -12.49 1.75
CA ALA A 34 -2.09 -13.02 0.77
C ALA A 34 -3.48 -13.26 1.40
N PHE A 35 -3.52 -13.79 2.62
CA PHE A 35 -4.77 -13.97 3.35
C PHE A 35 -5.50 -12.64 3.58
N LEU A 36 -4.80 -11.61 4.06
CA LEU A 36 -5.33 -10.27 4.25
C LEU A 36 -5.79 -9.63 2.93
N ALA A 37 -5.00 -9.76 1.86
CA ALA A 37 -5.33 -9.22 0.55
C ALA A 37 -6.58 -9.89 -0.05
N SER A 38 -6.72 -11.21 0.08
CA SER A 38 -7.89 -11.95 -0.40
C SER A 38 -9.16 -11.54 0.35
N ILE A 39 -9.10 -11.36 1.67
CA ILE A 39 -10.25 -10.88 2.45
C ILE A 39 -10.68 -9.48 1.98
N ALA A 40 -9.71 -8.58 1.81
CA ALA A 40 -9.98 -7.22 1.33
C ALA A 40 -10.60 -7.21 -0.08
N ALA A 41 -10.08 -8.06 -0.98
CA ALA A 41 -10.61 -8.19 -2.34
C ALA A 41 -12.06 -8.68 -2.33
N VAL A 42 -12.36 -9.78 -1.65
CA VAL A 42 -13.72 -10.35 -1.57
C VAL A 42 -14.72 -9.35 -1.00
N LEU A 43 -14.31 -8.56 0.00
CA LEU A 43 -15.16 -7.53 0.58
C LEU A 43 -15.39 -6.33 -0.37
N TYR A 44 -14.42 -6.02 -1.23
CA TYR A 44 -14.51 -4.91 -2.18
C TYR A 44 -15.28 -5.25 -3.46
N LEU A 45 -15.22 -6.52 -3.91
CA LEU A 45 -15.83 -6.99 -5.16
C LEU A 45 -17.30 -6.57 -5.38
N PRO A 46 -18.21 -6.66 -4.39
CA PRO A 46 -19.63 -6.31 -4.58
C PRO A 46 -19.86 -4.82 -4.85
N VAL A 47 -18.99 -3.96 -4.32
CA VAL A 47 -19.08 -2.50 -4.48
C VAL A 47 -18.49 -2.08 -5.82
N ALA A 48 -17.57 -2.87 -6.34
CA ALA A 48 -16.82 -2.54 -7.53
C ALA A 48 -17.54 -3.05 -8.78
N ALA A 49 -18.19 -2.15 -9.52
CA ALA A 49 -18.71 -2.47 -10.84
C ALA A 49 -17.55 -2.99 -11.71
N ILE A 50 -17.67 -4.22 -12.22
CA ILE A 50 -16.62 -4.87 -13.00
C ILE A 50 -16.56 -4.18 -14.37
N ASN A 51 -15.70 -3.17 -14.48
CA ASN A 51 -15.55 -2.33 -15.68
C ASN A 51 -14.47 -2.89 -16.63
N GLY A 52 -14.51 -4.20 -16.90
CA GLY A 52 -13.59 -4.88 -17.83
C GLY A 52 -12.15 -5.12 -17.31
N PRO A 53 -11.26 -5.66 -18.17
CA PRO A 53 -9.91 -6.11 -17.76
C PRO A 53 -8.98 -4.99 -17.28
N SER A 54 -9.27 -3.73 -17.62
CA SER A 54 -8.45 -2.56 -17.29
C SER A 54 -8.59 -2.10 -15.83
N MET A 55 -9.53 -2.66 -15.08
CA MET A 55 -9.82 -2.26 -13.70
C MET A 55 -8.60 -2.38 -12.75
N GLY A 56 -7.73 -3.37 -12.99
CA GLY A 56 -6.53 -3.59 -12.19
C GLY A 56 -5.58 -2.39 -12.13
N TRP A 57 -5.52 -1.57 -13.20
CA TRP A 57 -4.69 -0.37 -13.25
C TRP A 57 -5.12 0.70 -12.25
N SER A 58 -6.42 0.87 -12.06
CA SER A 58 -6.96 1.84 -11.10
C SER A 58 -6.66 1.42 -9.65
N PHE A 59 -6.78 0.12 -9.35
CA PHE A 59 -6.39 -0.41 -8.04
C PHE A 59 -4.90 -0.28 -7.76
N LEU A 60 -4.08 -0.58 -8.76
CA LEU A 60 -2.63 -0.51 -8.63
C LEU A 60 -2.21 0.93 -8.30
N THR A 61 -2.72 1.88 -9.07
CA THR A 61 -2.41 3.32 -8.93
C THR A 61 -2.89 3.86 -7.58
N ASN A 62 -4.10 3.51 -7.15
CA ASN A 62 -4.61 3.88 -5.82
C ASN A 62 -3.78 3.26 -4.68
N SER A 63 -3.40 1.99 -4.80
CA SER A 63 -2.59 1.29 -3.79
C SER A 63 -1.20 1.91 -3.66
N PHE A 64 -0.57 2.24 -4.78
CA PHE A 64 0.71 2.96 -4.77
C PHE A 64 0.59 4.33 -4.12
N ALA A 65 -0.45 5.10 -4.44
CA ALA A 65 -0.66 6.40 -3.82
C ALA A 65 -0.81 6.30 -2.29
N VAL A 66 -1.56 5.31 -1.80
CA VAL A 66 -1.73 5.04 -0.38
C VAL A 66 -0.42 4.66 0.31
N VAL A 67 0.35 3.74 -0.27
CA VAL A 67 1.62 3.27 0.31
C VAL A 67 2.67 4.36 0.31
N ILE A 68 2.76 5.14 -0.77
CA ILE A 68 3.69 6.26 -0.89
C ILE A 68 3.31 7.34 0.14
N LEU A 69 2.02 7.72 0.20
CA LEU A 69 1.54 8.73 1.14
C LEU A 69 1.75 8.30 2.61
N GLY A 70 1.50 7.03 2.91
CA GLY A 70 1.73 6.47 4.24
C GLY A 70 3.21 6.36 4.65
N GLY A 71 4.08 6.09 3.67
CA GLY A 71 5.50 5.84 3.86
C GLY A 71 5.85 4.35 3.81
N MET A 72 6.91 4.01 3.07
CA MET A 72 7.37 2.63 2.89
C MET A 72 7.73 2.00 4.25
N GLY A 73 7.10 0.87 4.57
CA GLY A 73 7.36 0.12 5.80
C GLY A 73 6.62 0.61 7.07
N SER A 74 5.71 1.59 6.95
CA SER A 74 4.89 2.06 8.08
C SER A 74 3.44 1.60 7.96
N LEU A 75 3.04 0.58 8.75
CA LEU A 75 1.65 0.09 8.77
C LEU A 75 0.66 1.21 9.15
N ILE A 76 0.96 1.97 10.21
CA ILE A 76 0.10 3.05 10.70
C ILE A 76 0.01 4.16 9.66
N GLY A 77 1.12 4.49 9.00
CA GLY A 77 1.13 5.48 7.92
C GLY A 77 0.24 5.07 6.75
N SER A 78 0.30 3.80 6.32
CA SER A 78 -0.55 3.31 5.24
C SER A 78 -2.03 3.33 5.58
N VAL A 79 -2.42 3.06 6.82
CA VAL A 79 -3.84 3.13 7.26
C VAL A 79 -4.36 4.57 7.19
N VAL A 80 -3.61 5.53 7.74
CA VAL A 80 -3.96 6.96 7.66
C VAL A 80 -3.98 7.42 6.20
N GLY A 81 -3.03 6.95 5.39
CA GLY A 81 -2.96 7.31 3.99
C GLY A 81 -4.11 6.74 3.16
N ALA A 82 -4.55 5.51 3.45
CA ALA A 82 -5.73 4.91 2.84
C ALA A 82 -6.98 5.74 3.11
N TYR A 83 -7.12 6.24 4.33
CA TYR A 83 -8.24 7.09 4.71
C TYR A 83 -8.23 8.44 3.96
N ILE A 84 -7.07 9.12 3.90
CA ILE A 84 -6.93 10.41 3.21
C ILE A 84 -7.18 10.27 1.70
N VAL A 85 -6.52 9.31 1.06
CA VAL A 85 -6.68 9.07 -0.39
C VAL A 85 -8.10 8.63 -0.71
N GLY A 86 -8.68 7.72 0.08
CA GLY A 86 -10.07 7.28 -0.09
C GLY A 86 -11.07 8.43 0.04
N PHE A 87 -10.84 9.35 0.99
CA PHE A 87 -11.67 10.54 1.16
C PHE A 87 -11.53 11.51 -0.03
N LEU A 88 -10.31 11.80 -0.47
CA LEU A 88 -10.03 12.66 -1.63
C LEU A 88 -10.65 12.11 -2.92
N THR A 89 -10.51 10.80 -3.17
CA THR A 89 -11.09 10.13 -4.33
C THR A 89 -12.63 10.19 -4.28
N SER A 90 -13.23 9.90 -3.12
CA SER A 90 -14.69 9.99 -2.94
C SER A 90 -15.22 11.41 -3.14
N PHE A 91 -14.51 12.42 -2.62
CA PHE A 91 -14.88 13.82 -2.78
C PHE A 91 -14.81 14.28 -4.24
N THR A 92 -13.79 13.83 -4.97
CA THR A 92 -13.61 14.17 -6.40
C THR A 92 -14.70 13.56 -7.27
N ILE A 93 -15.16 12.34 -6.95
CA ILE A 93 -16.25 11.67 -7.66
C ILE A 93 -17.59 12.41 -7.49
N LEU A 94 -17.84 13.00 -6.31
CA LEU A 94 -19.11 13.69 -6.00
C LEU A 94 -19.18 15.13 -6.55
N PHE A 95 -18.06 15.84 -6.64
CA PHE A 95 -18.04 17.26 -7.00
C PHE A 95 -17.76 17.57 -8.49
N ILE A 96 -17.31 16.62 -9.31
CA ILE A 96 -16.91 16.89 -10.71
C ILE A 96 -17.79 16.17 -11.75
N PRO A 97 -18.52 16.89 -12.63
CA PRO A 97 -19.44 16.34 -13.63
C PRO A 97 -18.91 15.38 -14.74
N ASN A 98 -17.60 15.09 -14.83
CA ASN A 98 -17.06 13.95 -15.63
C ASN A 98 -16.07 13.09 -14.79
N GLY A 99 -16.40 12.89 -13.51
CA GLY A 99 -15.57 12.28 -12.47
C GLY A 99 -14.84 10.95 -12.76
N PRO A 100 -15.36 9.99 -13.58
CA PRO A 100 -14.69 8.71 -13.79
C PRO A 100 -13.34 8.83 -14.49
N SER A 101 -13.16 9.81 -15.38
CA SER A 101 -11.91 10.03 -16.11
C SER A 101 -10.83 10.65 -15.22
N TRP A 102 -11.21 11.52 -14.29
CA TRP A 102 -10.27 12.16 -13.35
C TRP A 102 -9.99 11.33 -12.10
N ALA A 103 -10.84 10.35 -11.77
CA ALA A 103 -10.62 9.47 -10.61
C ALA A 103 -9.29 8.69 -10.69
N ASN A 104 -8.77 8.42 -11.90
CA ASN A 104 -7.45 7.81 -12.07
C ASN A 104 -6.28 8.81 -11.98
N LEU A 105 -6.55 10.12 -12.09
CA LEU A 105 -5.54 11.18 -12.01
C LEU A 105 -5.31 11.65 -10.57
N VAL A 106 -6.33 11.60 -9.72
CA VAL A 106 -6.24 11.98 -8.30
C VAL A 106 -5.08 11.27 -7.58
N PRO A 107 -4.89 9.94 -7.68
CA PRO A 107 -3.83 9.26 -6.95
C PRO A 107 -2.45 9.66 -7.47
N ILE A 108 -2.31 9.91 -8.77
CA ILE A 108 -1.08 10.40 -9.40
C ILE A 108 -0.72 11.79 -8.87
N ILE A 109 -1.69 12.70 -8.82
CA ILE A 109 -1.50 14.05 -8.27
C ILE A 109 -1.10 13.97 -6.80
N VAL A 110 -1.75 13.11 -6.02
CA VAL A 110 -1.42 12.89 -4.61
C VAL A 110 0.01 12.41 -4.45
N ILE A 111 0.47 11.46 -5.28
CA ILE A 111 1.87 11.01 -5.29
C ILE A 111 2.81 12.19 -5.57
N VAL A 112 2.56 12.96 -6.63
CA VAL A 112 3.42 14.09 -7.03
C VAL A 112 3.51 15.14 -5.92
N ILE A 113 2.36 15.57 -5.38
CA ILE A 113 2.31 16.55 -4.29
C ILE A 113 3.06 16.02 -3.06
N MET A 114 2.86 14.75 -2.73
CA MET A 114 3.47 14.15 -1.55
C MET A 114 4.99 14.00 -1.70
N LEU A 115 5.49 13.65 -2.90
CA LEU A 115 6.93 13.64 -3.18
C LEU A 115 7.55 15.03 -3.04
N ILE A 116 6.82 16.10 -3.39
CA ILE A 116 7.29 17.49 -3.23
C ILE A 116 7.32 17.88 -1.76
N ILE A 117 6.27 17.56 -0.98
CA ILE A 117 6.15 18.02 0.42
C ILE A 117 7.00 17.16 1.37
N ARG A 118 6.93 15.82 1.24
CA ARG A 118 7.64 14.86 2.09
C ARG A 118 7.89 13.54 1.37
N PRO A 119 9.04 13.33 0.71
CA PRO A 119 9.33 12.12 -0.05
C PRO A 119 9.43 10.83 0.78
N GLN A 120 9.41 10.91 2.11
CA GLN A 120 9.51 9.75 3.01
C GLN A 120 8.16 9.16 3.48
N GLY A 121 7.03 9.86 3.37
CA GLY A 121 5.78 9.42 4.00
C GLY A 121 5.25 10.37 5.07
N LEU A 122 3.97 10.25 5.43
CA LEU A 122 3.46 10.83 6.68
C LEU A 122 4.20 10.27 7.91
N PHE A 123 4.47 8.95 7.91
CA PHE A 123 5.13 8.24 9.00
C PHE A 123 6.30 7.38 8.52
N GLY A 124 6.97 7.81 7.45
CA GLY A 124 8.23 7.20 7.01
C GLY A 124 9.22 7.17 8.15
N LYS A 125 9.62 5.99 8.58
CA LYS A 125 10.69 5.87 9.57
C LYS A 125 11.96 6.40 8.92
N LYS A 126 12.53 7.46 9.49
CA LYS A 126 13.94 7.79 9.30
C LYS A 126 14.72 6.53 9.69
N GLU A 127 15.31 5.85 8.72
CA GLU A 127 16.41 4.96 9.02
C GLU A 127 17.49 5.83 9.65
N LEU A 128 17.55 5.83 10.98
CA LEU A 128 18.70 6.31 11.72
C LEU A 128 19.83 5.33 11.36
N ARG A 129 20.64 5.75 10.38
CA ARG A 129 21.95 5.17 10.08
C ARG A 129 22.80 5.09 11.33
#